data_AF-A0A7X7NSF3-F1
#
_entry.id   AF-A0A7X7NSF3-F1
#
_cell.length_a   1.000
_cell.length_b   1.000
_cell.length_c   1.000
_cell.angle_alpha   90.00
_cell.angle_beta   90.00
_cell.angle_gamma   90.00
#
_symmetry.space_group_name_H-M   'P 1'
#
loop_
_entity.id
_entity.type
_entity.pdbx_description
1 polymer ?
#
loop_
_entity_poly.entity_id
_entity_poly.type
_entity_poly.pdbx_seq_one_letter_code
_entity_poly.pdbx_strand_id
1 'polypeptide(L)'
;MIAKSDLASCRAELEERLGQRIMLKSNGGRRRTVIHEGYLENCSSNVFTVCCPVSPTYNEHVCFSYIDLLTKVVEIAYDDDGLERLLQQTEDSR
;
A
#
# COMPACT_ATOMS: atom_id res chain seq x y z
N MET A 1 3.49 -16.26 -13.06
CA MET A 1 3.66 -15.24 -14.11
C MET A 1 2.63 -14.17 -13.82
N ILE A 2 3.03 -12.90 -13.64
CA ILE A 2 2.07 -11.80 -13.49
C ILE A 2 1.65 -11.37 -14.90
N ALA A 3 0.35 -11.39 -15.20
CA ALA A 3 -0.14 -10.97 -16.51
C ALA A 3 -0.27 -9.44 -16.57
N LYS A 4 -0.12 -8.87 -17.77
CA LYS A 4 -0.36 -7.42 -17.97
C LYS A 4 -1.78 -7.00 -17.62
N SER A 5 -2.75 -7.90 -17.76
CA SER A 5 -4.14 -7.67 -17.35
C SER A 5 -4.25 -7.46 -15.84
N ASP A 6 -3.47 -8.19 -15.03
CA ASP A 6 -3.49 -8.05 -13.57
C ASP A 6 -2.99 -6.67 -13.13
N LEU A 7 -1.94 -6.18 -13.80
CA LEU A 7 -1.41 -4.83 -13.56
C LEU A 7 -2.43 -3.74 -13.95
N ALA A 8 -3.12 -3.90 -15.07
CA ALA A 8 -4.11 -2.93 -15.53
C ALA A 8 -5.32 -2.87 -14.60
N SER A 9 -5.83 -4.02 -14.15
CA SER A 9 -6.95 -4.08 -13.19
C SER A 9 -6.56 -3.50 -11.84
N CYS A 10 -5.37 -3.87 -11.32
CA CYS A 10 -4.88 -3.35 -10.04
C CYS A 10 -4.69 -1.83 -10.08
N ARG A 11 -4.18 -1.30 -11.20
CA ARG A 11 -4.08 0.14 -11.44
C ARG A 11 -5.46 0.81 -11.46
N ALA A 12 -6.41 0.26 -12.20
CA ALA A 12 -7.76 0.84 -12.32
C ALA A 12 -8.46 0.91 -10.95
N GLU A 13 -8.35 -0.14 -10.13
CA GLU A 13 -8.89 -0.16 -8.77
C GLU A 13 -8.30 0.94 -7.89
N LEU A 14 -6.99 1.17 -7.99
CA LEU A 14 -6.33 2.26 -7.25
C LEU A 14 -6.71 3.64 -7.79
N GLU A 15 -6.81 3.81 -9.11
CA GLU A 15 -7.22 5.08 -9.72
C GLU A 15 -8.61 5.52 -9.26
N GLU A 16 -9.55 4.59 -9.07
CA GLU A 16 -10.88 4.86 -8.52
C GLU A 16 -10.85 5.33 -7.05
N ARG A 17 -9.73 5.14 -6.36
CA ARG A 17 -9.52 5.44 -4.94
C ARG A 17 -8.59 6.65 -4.72
N LEU A 18 -8.26 7.39 -5.77
CA LEU A 18 -7.41 8.58 -5.66
C LEU A 18 -7.98 9.59 -4.64
N GLY A 19 -7.11 10.10 -3.79
CA GLY A 19 -7.45 11.00 -2.67
C GLY A 19 -7.97 10.28 -1.43
N GLN A 20 -8.21 8.97 -1.45
CA GLN A 20 -8.67 8.21 -0.29
C GLN A 20 -7.52 7.98 0.71
N ARG A 21 -7.85 8.03 2.01
CA ARG A 21 -6.96 7.60 3.08
C ARG A 21 -6.76 6.10 3.02
N ILE A 22 -5.50 5.66 3.05
CA ILE A 22 -5.11 4.25 3.06
C ILE A 22 -3.95 4.02 4.03
N MET A 23 -3.81 2.78 4.48
CA MET A 23 -2.64 2.31 5.22
C MET A 23 -1.89 1.27 4.40
N LEU A 24 -0.58 1.45 4.28
CA LEU A 24 0.32 0.53 3.61
C LEU A 24 1.07 -0.27 4.64
N LYS A 25 0.92 -1.59 4.60
CA LYS A 25 1.73 -2.53 5.38
C LYS A 25 2.81 -3.10 4.47
N SER A 26 4.07 -2.92 4.84
CA SER A 26 5.21 -3.53 4.14
C SER A 26 6.16 -4.23 5.10
N ASN A 27 6.93 -5.18 4.57
CA ASN A 27 7.92 -5.91 5.37
C ASN A 27 9.28 -5.20 5.32
N GLY A 28 9.62 -4.49 6.38
CA GLY A 28 10.93 -3.88 6.59
C GLY A 28 11.95 -4.91 7.09
N GLY A 29 12.73 -5.51 6.19
CA GLY A 29 13.89 -6.33 6.53
C GLY A 29 13.61 -7.51 7.48
N ARG A 30 14.63 -7.92 8.28
CA ARG A 30 14.52 -9.06 9.19
C ARG A 30 13.61 -8.71 10.39
N ARG A 31 12.31 -8.97 10.24
CA ARG A 31 11.26 -8.97 11.28
C ARG A 31 10.63 -7.63 11.66
N ARG A 32 10.75 -6.56 10.87
CA ARG A 32 9.95 -5.34 11.11
C ARG A 32 8.82 -5.23 10.11
N THR A 33 7.63 -4.98 10.61
CA THR A 33 6.49 -4.54 9.81
C THR A 33 6.47 -3.02 9.86
N VAL A 34 6.37 -2.39 8.69
CA VAL A 34 6.29 -0.93 8.57
C VAL A 34 4.90 -0.59 8.09
N ILE A 35 4.22 0.29 8.83
CA ILE A 35 2.91 0.83 8.47
C ILE A 35 3.09 2.29 8.09
N HIS A 36 2.66 2.65 6.89
CA HIS A 36 2.52 4.05 6.47
C HIS A 36 1.05 4.39 6.35
N GLU A 37 0.61 5.47 6.99
CA GLU A 37 -0.72 6.03 6.82
C GLU A 37 -0.63 7.27 5.93
N GLY A 38 -1.48 7.34 4.91
CA GLY A 38 -1.47 8.47 3.99
C GLY A 38 -2.65 8.49 3.03
N TYR A 39 -2.58 9.38 2.06
CA TYR A 39 -3.59 9.56 1.02
C TYR A 39 -3.02 9.13 -0.33
N LEU A 40 -3.81 8.36 -1.09
CA LEU A 40 -3.42 7.94 -2.43
C LEU A 40 -3.34 9.18 -3.34
N GLU A 41 -2.13 9.59 -3.68
CA GLU A 41 -1.87 10.86 -4.36
C GLU A 41 -1.91 10.70 -5.88
N ASN A 42 -1.30 9.64 -6.40
CA ASN A 42 -1.18 9.44 -7.85
C ASN A 42 -1.04 7.96 -8.21
N CYS A 43 -1.54 7.59 -9.38
CA CYS A 43 -1.42 6.26 -9.97
C CYS A 43 -0.80 6.40 -11.36
N SER A 44 0.51 6.23 -11.44
CA SER A 44 1.28 6.30 -12.69
C SER A 44 1.34 4.93 -13.39
N SER A 45 2.02 4.84 -14.53
CA SER A 45 2.06 3.61 -15.33
C SER A 45 2.58 2.36 -14.61
N ASN A 46 3.56 2.51 -13.72
CA ASN A 46 4.21 1.37 -13.06
C ASN A 46 4.13 1.39 -11.53
N VAL A 47 3.77 2.53 -10.96
CA VAL A 47 3.79 2.78 -9.51
C VAL A 47 2.62 3.65 -9.10
N PHE A 48 2.22 3.53 -7.85
CA PHE A 48 1.34 4.46 -7.17
C PHE A 48 2.11 5.21 -6.08
N THR A 49 1.69 6.43 -5.79
CA THR A 49 2.30 7.34 -4.83
C THR A 49 1.30 7.64 -3.72
N VAL A 50 1.78 7.61 -2.48
CA VAL A 50 0.99 7.90 -1.29
C VAL A 50 1.67 9.03 -0.52
N CYS A 51 0.88 10.05 -0.19
CA CYS A 51 1.30 11.18 0.64
C CYS A 51 0.99 10.88 2.10
N CYS A 52 2.03 10.64 2.89
CA CYS A 52 1.98 10.27 4.29
C CYS A 52 2.31 11.49 5.16
N PRO A 53 1.32 12.11 5.84
CA PRO A 53 1.58 13.24 6.73
C PRO A 53 2.28 12.75 8.01
N VAL A 54 3.56 13.08 8.17
CA VAL A 54 4.36 12.65 9.34
C VAL A 54 4.38 13.73 10.42
N SER A 55 4.30 15.01 10.03
CA SER A 55 4.22 16.15 10.96
C SER A 55 3.49 17.33 10.29
N PRO A 56 3.11 18.39 11.04
CA PRO A 56 2.34 19.51 10.50
C PRO A 56 3.01 20.23 9.33
N THR A 57 4.33 20.14 9.20
CA THR A 57 5.13 20.81 8.17
C THR A 57 5.85 19.85 7.24
N TYR A 58 5.65 18.53 7.38
CA TYR A 58 6.37 17.54 6.60
C TYR A 58 5.49 16.35 6.24
N ASN A 59 5.40 16.11 4.93
CA ASN A 59 4.78 14.94 4.34
C ASN A 59 5.88 14.09 3.70
N GLU A 60 5.82 12.79 3.97
CA GLU A 60 6.65 11.79 3.31
C GLU A 60 5.86 11.24 2.11
N HIS A 61 6.50 11.16 0.94
CA HIS A 61 5.90 10.49 -0.22
C HIS A 61 6.53 9.12 -0.38
N VAL A 62 5.70 8.09 -0.34
CA VAL A 62 6.13 6.70 -0.58
C VAL A 62 5.56 6.22 -1.91
N CYS A 63 6.37 5.47 -2.65
CA CYS A 63 5.99 4.92 -3.94
C CYS A 63 6.18 3.41 -3.93
N PHE A 64 5.18 2.68 -4.39
CA PHE A 64 5.23 1.23 -4.56
C PHE A 64 4.77 0.86 -5.97
N SER A 65 5.28 -0.25 -6.49
CA SER A 65 4.83 -0.77 -7.77
C SER A 65 3.56 -1.59 -7.62
N TYR A 66 2.79 -1.71 -8.70
CA TYR A 66 1.65 -2.65 -8.73
C TYR A 66 2.11 -4.10 -8.56
N ILE A 67 3.35 -4.41 -8.94
CA ILE A 67 3.96 -5.73 -8.70
C ILE A 67 4.12 -5.96 -7.20
N ASP A 68 4.51 -4.96 -6.42
CA ASP A 68 4.67 -5.09 -4.96
C ASP A 68 3.34 -5.46 -4.29
N LEU A 69 2.22 -4.92 -4.77
CA LEU A 69 0.88 -5.31 -4.31
C LEU A 69 0.54 -6.74 -4.70
N LEU A 70 0.72 -7.08 -5.99
CA LEU A 70 0.41 -8.41 -6.52
C LEU A 70 1.28 -9.51 -5.90
N THR A 71 2.48 -9.17 -5.45
CA THR A 71 3.43 -10.09 -4.80
C THR A 71 3.40 -10.01 -3.27
N LYS A 72 2.48 -9.21 -2.69
CA LYS A 72 2.33 -9.02 -1.23
C LYS A 72 3.59 -8.51 -0.53
N VAL A 73 4.47 -7.82 -1.26
CA VAL A 73 5.57 -7.06 -0.67
C VAL A 73 5.02 -5.86 0.11
N VAL A 74 3.93 -5.29 -0.41
CA VAL A 74 3.10 -4.30 0.27
C VAL A 74 1.63 -4.74 0.22
N GLU A 75 0.90 -4.47 1.28
CA GLU A 75 -0.53 -4.73 1.42
C GLU A 75 -1.25 -3.42 1.79
N ILE A 76 -2.47 -3.23 1.31
CA ILE A 76 -3.26 -2.00 1.52
C ILE A 76 -4.45 -2.30 2.42
N ALA A 77 -4.67 -1.44 3.41
CA ALA A 77 -5.93 -1.34 4.14
C ALA A 77 -6.59 0.01 3.84
N TYR A 78 -7.90 0.00 3.68
CA TYR A 78 -8.70 1.20 3.40
C TYR A 78 -9.36 1.79 4.66
N ASP A 79 -9.29 1.06 5.77
CA ASP A 79 -9.87 1.37 7.06
C ASP A 79 -9.11 0.62 8.17
N ASP A 80 -9.38 1.00 9.43
CA ASP A 80 -8.68 0.47 10.60
C ASP A 80 -8.95 -1.03 10.82
N ASP A 81 -10.16 -1.52 10.55
CA ASP A 81 -10.52 -2.94 10.67
C ASP A 81 -9.84 -3.78 9.56
N GLY A 82 -9.69 -3.22 8.36
CA GLY A 82 -8.84 -3.77 7.31
C GLY A 82 -7.37 -3.92 7.75
N LEU A 83 -6.83 -2.91 8.45
CA LEU A 83 -5.44 -2.94 8.94
C LEU A 83 -5.26 -4.00 10.03
N GLU A 84 -6.17 -4.10 10.98
CA GLU A 84 -6.13 -5.11 12.05
C GLU A 84 -6.09 -6.53 11.48
N ARG A 85 -6.91 -6.82 10.47
CA ARG A 85 -6.91 -8.12 9.78
C ARG A 85 -5.56 -8.44 9.13
N LEU A 86 -4.92 -7.45 8.50
CA LEU A 86 -3.60 -7.63 7.87
C LEU A 86 -2.52 -7.90 8.92
N LEU A 87 -2.61 -7.30 10.10
CA LEU A 87 -1.65 -7.52 11.19
C LEU A 87 -1.79 -8.94 11.75
N GLN A 88 -3.02 -9.37 12.05
CA GLN A 88 -3.30 -10.71 12.61
C GLN A 88 -2.79 -11.86 11.72
N GLN A 89 -2.91 -11.74 10.40
CA GLN A 89 -2.40 -12.74 9.44
C GLN A 89 -0.89 -12.96 9.52
N THR A 90 -0.13 -11.97 10.00
CA THR A 90 1.34 -12.04 10.10
C THR A 90 1.78 -12.80 11.35
N GLU A 91 0.95 -12.80 12.38
CA GLU A 91 1.24 -13.42 13.69
C GLU A 91 0.94 -14.92 13.66
N ASP A 92 -0.13 -15.34 12.98
CA ASP A 92 -0.52 -16.74 12.82
C ASP A 92 0.41 -17.56 11.89
N SER A 93 1.26 -16.90 11.11
CA SER A 93 2.21 -17.56 10.19
C SER A 93 3.63 -17.72 10.76
N ARG A 94 3.84 -17.44 12.05
CA ARG A 94 5.15 -17.51 12.73
C ARG A 94 5.31 -18.72 13.65
#